data_AF-A0AAW9B6V0-F1
#
_entry.id   AF-A0AAW9B6V0-F1
#
_cell.length_a   1.000
_cell.length_b   1.000
_cell.length_c   1.000
_cell.angle_alpha   90.00
_cell.angle_beta   90.00
_cell.angle_gamma   90.00
#
_symmetry.space_group_name_H-M   'P 1'
#
loop_
_entity.id
_entity.type
_entity.pdbx_description
1 polymer ?
#
loop_
_entity_poly.entity_id
_entity_poly.type
_entity_poly.pdbx_seq_one_letter_code
_entity_poly.pdbx_strand_id
1 'polypeptide(L)'
;TNASGINDKSVLDKIVPGYYHRLNVNTGGVENSTCCDNTATENLMMGKLMVDSLKVWADDYKVDGFRFDLMGHQPKDVMVYALEQIRKIDENTLFYGEGWDFGEVSNNARFDQATQLNMAGTEIGTFSDRLRDAVRGGSPFDGGVDSEGKHPLRFNQGFGNAAYANEETKVDAESVNGRLHNQDLVRLGMAGNLADFVLLDYKGDTKLGKNVDYNGA
;
A
#
# COMPACT_ATOMS: atom_id res chain seq x y z
N THR A 1 -6.74 10.60 13.73
CA THR A 1 -7.86 11.50 14.09
C THR A 1 -8.69 11.72 12.84
N ASN A 2 -10.01 11.85 12.95
CA ASN A 2 -10.91 11.93 11.80
C ASN A 2 -11.45 13.35 11.52
N ALA A 3 -10.95 14.38 12.25
CA ALA A 3 -11.40 15.76 12.11
C ALA A 3 -10.37 16.77 12.64
N SER A 4 -10.42 18.00 12.11
CA SER A 4 -9.58 19.16 12.40
C SER A 4 -10.42 20.42 12.71
N GLY A 5 -9.76 21.50 13.07
CA GLY A 5 -10.37 22.79 13.40
C GLY A 5 -11.38 22.71 14.55
N ILE A 6 -12.48 23.44 14.41
CA ILE A 6 -13.52 23.53 15.46
C ILE A 6 -14.52 22.37 15.47
N ASN A 7 -14.39 21.40 14.56
CA ASN A 7 -15.30 20.25 14.47
C ASN A 7 -15.42 19.51 15.81
N ASP A 8 -16.63 19.05 16.17
CA ASP A 8 -16.89 18.39 17.46
C ASP A 8 -16.02 17.15 17.70
N LYS A 9 -15.63 16.43 16.64
CA LYS A 9 -14.75 15.26 16.72
C LYS A 9 -13.26 15.62 16.65
N SER A 10 -12.90 16.89 16.47
CA SER A 10 -11.50 17.31 16.49
C SER A 10 -11.00 17.41 17.92
N VAL A 11 -9.88 16.74 18.18
CA VAL A 11 -9.18 16.75 19.47
C VAL A 11 -7.80 17.37 19.31
N LEU A 12 -6.94 16.73 18.51
CA LEU A 12 -5.54 17.14 18.36
C LEU A 12 -5.41 18.58 17.85
N ASP A 13 -6.18 18.93 16.84
CA ASP A 13 -6.11 20.25 16.19
C ASP A 13 -6.75 21.37 17.03
N LYS A 14 -7.69 21.06 17.93
CA LYS A 14 -8.18 22.05 18.92
C LYS A 14 -7.12 22.40 19.95
N ILE A 15 -6.26 21.43 20.30
CA ILE A 15 -5.24 21.60 21.35
C ILE A 15 -4.01 22.31 20.78
N VAL A 16 -3.49 21.84 19.64
CA VAL A 16 -2.36 22.48 18.94
C VAL A 16 -2.72 22.64 17.46
N PRO A 17 -3.40 23.75 17.10
CA PRO A 17 -3.86 23.98 15.73
C PRO A 17 -2.73 23.93 14.70
N GLY A 18 -2.96 23.19 13.60
CA GLY A 18 -2.06 23.12 12.46
C GLY A 18 -0.80 22.27 12.68
N TYR A 19 -0.66 21.59 13.81
CA TYR A 19 0.54 20.79 14.11
C TYR A 19 0.37 19.30 13.79
N TYR A 20 -0.71 18.67 14.24
CA TYR A 20 -0.88 17.22 14.09
C TYR A 20 -1.38 16.79 12.72
N HIS A 21 -1.83 17.75 11.91
CA HIS A 21 -2.33 17.54 10.57
C HIS A 21 -1.34 18.04 9.52
N ARG A 22 -1.30 17.34 8.39
CA ARG A 22 -0.49 17.76 7.26
C ARG A 22 -1.22 18.85 6.50
N LEU A 23 -0.51 19.95 6.23
CA LEU A 23 -1.07 21.11 5.56
C LEU A 23 -0.54 21.23 4.12
N ASN A 24 -1.39 21.74 3.25
CA ASN A 24 -1.03 22.16 1.92
C ASN A 24 -0.17 23.41 1.99
N VAL A 25 1.00 23.37 1.34
CA VAL A 25 2.01 24.44 1.43
C VAL A 25 1.55 25.78 0.84
N ASN A 26 0.58 25.75 -0.08
CA ASN A 26 0.11 26.96 -0.75
C ASN A 26 -1.10 27.58 -0.06
N THR A 27 -2.02 26.75 0.46
CA THR A 27 -3.29 27.24 1.03
C THR A 27 -3.32 27.22 2.55
N GLY A 28 -2.44 26.46 3.20
CA GLY A 28 -2.51 26.16 4.64
C GLY A 28 -3.69 25.25 5.02
N GLY A 29 -4.49 24.79 4.05
CA GLY A 29 -5.58 23.86 4.28
C GLY A 29 -5.07 22.46 4.62
N VAL A 30 -5.85 21.70 5.39
CA VAL A 30 -5.52 20.30 5.73
C VAL A 30 -5.58 19.43 4.48
N GLU A 31 -4.54 18.63 4.25
CA GLU A 31 -4.49 17.65 3.16
C GLU A 31 -5.46 16.50 3.44
N ASN A 32 -6.13 15.99 2.41
CA ASN A 32 -7.23 15.03 2.54
C ASN A 32 -7.13 13.82 1.62
N SER A 33 -5.93 13.52 1.11
CA SER A 33 -5.71 12.42 0.17
C SER A 33 -6.07 11.04 0.76
N THR A 34 -6.05 10.88 2.09
CA THR A 34 -6.34 9.61 2.78
C THR A 34 -7.81 9.28 2.94
N CYS A 35 -8.73 10.14 2.44
CA CYS A 35 -10.18 10.23 2.67
C CYS A 35 -10.60 11.29 3.70
N CYS A 36 -9.77 11.53 4.71
CA CYS A 36 -10.02 12.41 5.85
C CYS A 36 -8.81 13.33 6.11
N ASP A 37 -8.83 14.08 7.19
CA ASP A 37 -7.76 14.98 7.60
C ASP A 37 -6.44 14.25 7.87
N ASN A 38 -5.49 14.34 6.93
CA ASN A 38 -4.21 13.66 6.98
C ASN A 38 -3.42 14.06 8.22
N THR A 39 -2.85 13.09 8.94
CA THR A 39 -1.92 13.36 10.05
C THR A 39 -0.50 13.56 9.56
N ALA A 40 0.29 14.37 10.26
CA ALA A 40 1.69 14.66 9.92
C ALA A 40 2.65 13.95 10.88
N THR A 41 2.88 12.63 10.73
CA THR A 41 3.80 11.87 11.58
C THR A 41 5.26 12.22 11.40
N GLU A 42 5.61 12.96 10.34
CA GLU A 42 6.90 13.65 10.19
C GLU A 42 7.12 14.72 11.27
N ASN A 43 6.04 15.22 11.89
CA ASN A 43 6.16 16.11 13.05
C ASN A 43 6.43 15.28 14.30
N LEU A 44 7.50 15.64 15.01
CA LEU A 44 8.04 14.90 16.15
C LEU A 44 6.98 14.42 17.16
N MET A 45 6.05 15.30 17.56
CA MET A 45 5.06 14.94 18.58
C MET A 45 3.91 14.09 18.03
N MET A 46 3.62 14.14 16.73
CA MET A 46 2.65 13.23 16.10
C MET A 46 3.25 11.82 15.94
N GLY A 47 4.51 11.73 15.50
CA GLY A 47 5.26 10.47 15.46
C GLY A 47 5.40 9.85 16.85
N LYS A 48 5.74 10.66 17.86
CA LYS A 48 5.76 10.21 19.27
C LYS A 48 4.41 9.69 19.73
N LEU A 49 3.32 10.40 19.43
CA LEU A 49 1.96 9.98 19.80
C LEU A 49 1.61 8.61 19.19
N MET A 50 1.96 8.39 17.92
CA MET A 50 1.76 7.09 17.27
C MET A 50 2.52 5.98 18.01
N VAL A 51 3.82 6.17 18.28
CA VAL A 51 4.66 5.18 18.95
C VAL A 51 4.17 4.90 20.39
N ASP A 52 3.82 5.94 21.14
CA ASP A 52 3.33 5.76 22.51
C ASP A 52 1.97 5.06 22.54
N SER A 53 1.09 5.32 21.55
CA SER A 53 -0.16 4.56 21.41
C SER A 53 0.10 3.08 21.13
N LEU A 54 1.06 2.76 20.26
CA LEU A 54 1.43 1.36 19.98
C LEU A 54 1.95 0.65 21.24
N LYS A 55 2.75 1.33 22.07
CA LYS A 55 3.25 0.77 23.33
C LYS A 55 2.12 0.40 24.29
N VAL A 56 1.09 1.25 24.41
CA VAL A 56 -0.09 0.93 25.23
C VAL A 56 -0.77 -0.33 24.71
N TRP A 57 -1.00 -0.44 23.40
CA TRP A 57 -1.62 -1.64 22.82
C TRP A 57 -0.78 -2.91 23.01
N ALA A 58 0.54 -2.80 22.86
CA ALA A 58 1.44 -3.94 23.04
C ALA A 58 1.56 -4.35 24.51
N ASP A 59 1.79 -3.39 25.42
CA ASP A 59 2.04 -3.69 26.83
C ASP A 59 0.75 -3.92 27.63
N ASP A 60 -0.23 -3.02 27.55
CA ASP A 60 -1.43 -3.14 28.39
C ASP A 60 -2.43 -4.16 27.82
N TYR A 61 -2.52 -4.24 26.49
CA TYR A 61 -3.53 -5.05 25.81
C TYR A 61 -2.98 -6.30 25.13
N LYS A 62 -1.66 -6.53 25.17
CA LYS A 62 -1.00 -7.74 24.65
C LYS A 62 -1.34 -8.01 23.18
N VAL A 63 -1.40 -6.95 22.36
CA VAL A 63 -1.59 -7.06 20.91
C VAL A 63 -0.31 -7.60 20.26
N ASP A 64 -0.42 -8.73 19.56
CA ASP A 64 0.73 -9.44 18.97
C ASP A 64 1.30 -8.79 17.68
N GLY A 65 0.56 -7.88 17.06
CA GLY A 65 0.99 -7.26 15.81
C GLY A 65 0.08 -6.14 15.31
N PHE A 66 0.61 -5.34 14.39
CA PHE A 66 0.01 -4.09 13.95
C PHE A 66 -0.05 -4.01 12.44
N ARG A 67 -1.27 -3.76 11.94
CA ARG A 67 -1.54 -3.41 10.54
C ARG A 67 -1.67 -1.91 10.41
N PHE A 68 -0.82 -1.28 9.62
CA PHE A 68 -0.83 0.16 9.36
C PHE A 68 -1.68 0.48 8.13
N ASP A 69 -2.78 1.18 8.36
CA ASP A 69 -3.63 1.76 7.33
C ASP A 69 -2.87 2.86 6.58
N LEU A 70 -2.94 2.83 5.25
CA LEU A 70 -2.23 3.77 4.36
C LEU A 70 -0.80 4.07 4.83
N MET A 71 -0.02 3.02 5.11
CA MET A 71 1.34 3.12 5.64
C MET A 71 2.26 4.00 4.77
N GLY A 72 2.03 4.08 3.45
CA GLY A 72 2.74 4.98 2.54
C GLY A 72 2.63 6.49 2.88
N HIS A 73 1.69 6.88 3.75
CA HIS A 73 1.55 8.26 4.28
C HIS A 73 2.35 8.50 5.56
N GLN A 74 3.12 7.51 6.02
CA GLN A 74 4.02 7.57 7.17
C GLN A 74 5.49 7.63 6.71
N PRO A 75 6.37 8.35 7.42
CA PRO A 75 7.81 8.27 7.20
C PRO A 75 8.37 6.88 7.52
N LYS A 76 9.23 6.36 6.64
CA LYS A 76 9.91 5.06 6.81
C LYS A 76 10.68 4.97 8.13
N ASP A 77 11.42 6.01 8.47
CA ASP A 77 12.25 6.05 9.68
C ASP A 77 11.40 5.97 10.96
N VAL A 78 10.25 6.64 11.00
CA VAL A 78 9.30 6.56 12.11
C VAL A 78 8.73 5.13 12.23
N MET A 79 8.43 4.48 11.11
CA MET A 79 7.94 3.09 11.11
C MET A 79 8.98 2.09 11.62
N VAL A 80 10.23 2.21 11.18
CA VAL A 80 11.35 1.38 11.66
C VAL A 80 11.60 1.62 13.15
N TYR A 81 11.65 2.89 13.57
CA TYR A 81 11.79 3.26 14.98
C TYR A 81 10.65 2.70 15.84
N ALA A 82 9.41 2.75 15.35
CA ALA A 82 8.26 2.19 16.04
C ALA A 82 8.41 0.69 16.26
N LEU A 83 8.77 -0.07 15.22
CA LEU A 83 9.02 -1.52 15.34
C LEU A 83 10.12 -1.81 16.38
N GLU A 84 11.23 -1.08 16.35
CA GLU A 84 12.30 -1.21 17.35
C GLU A 84 11.82 -0.94 18.77
N GLN A 85 10.93 0.02 18.99
CA GLN A 85 10.39 0.29 20.33
C GLN A 85 9.43 -0.80 20.80
N ILE A 86 8.58 -1.32 19.92
CA ILE A 86 7.62 -2.35 20.31
C ILE A 86 8.31 -3.70 20.52
N ARG A 87 9.38 -4.00 19.77
CA ARG A 87 10.20 -5.20 20.00
C ARG A 87 10.90 -5.25 21.35
N LYS A 88 11.01 -4.12 22.07
CA LYS A 88 11.49 -4.09 23.46
C LYS A 88 10.43 -4.56 24.46
N ILE A 89 9.15 -4.57 24.05
CA ILE A 89 8.01 -5.04 24.84
C ILE A 89 7.67 -6.49 24.43
N ASP A 90 7.57 -6.74 23.12
CA ASP A 90 7.37 -8.07 22.53
C ASP A 90 8.27 -8.27 21.31
N GLU A 91 9.31 -9.08 21.48
CA GLU A 91 10.32 -9.37 20.45
C GLU A 91 9.73 -10.02 19.18
N ASN A 92 8.57 -10.67 19.29
CA ASN A 92 7.92 -11.41 18.20
C ASN A 92 6.86 -10.58 17.47
N THR A 93 6.69 -9.31 17.82
CA THR A 93 5.65 -8.46 17.22
C THR A 93 5.80 -8.34 15.70
N LEU A 94 4.68 -8.40 14.98
CA LEU A 94 4.61 -8.25 13.53
C LEU A 94 4.13 -6.86 13.15
N PHE A 95 4.90 -6.14 12.31
CA PHE A 95 4.43 -4.91 11.65
C PHE A 95 4.20 -5.17 10.17
N TYR A 96 3.06 -4.72 9.65
CA TYR A 96 2.79 -4.72 8.21
C TYR A 96 1.79 -3.63 7.82
N GLY A 97 1.71 -3.25 6.55
CA GLY A 97 0.76 -2.21 6.15
C GLY A 97 0.56 -2.02 4.66
N GLU A 98 -0.19 -0.98 4.35
CA GLU A 98 -0.51 -0.53 2.98
C GLU A 98 0.54 0.44 2.45
N GLY A 99 1.61 -0.10 1.86
CA GLY A 99 2.72 0.69 1.30
C GLY A 99 2.44 1.33 -0.06
N TRP A 100 1.21 1.81 -0.29
CA TRP A 100 0.80 2.44 -1.56
C TRP A 100 1.40 3.84 -1.71
N ASP A 101 1.75 4.23 -2.95
CA ASP A 101 2.33 5.53 -3.24
C ASP A 101 1.34 6.46 -3.94
N PHE A 102 0.77 7.44 -3.22
CA PHE A 102 -0.16 8.42 -3.76
C PHE A 102 -0.31 9.66 -2.86
N GLY A 103 -1.03 10.67 -3.36
CA GLY A 103 -1.31 11.90 -2.61
C GLY A 103 -0.12 12.85 -2.53
N GLU A 104 -0.16 13.76 -1.56
CA GLU A 104 0.80 14.84 -1.34
C GLU A 104 2.18 14.38 -0.88
N VAL A 105 2.30 13.12 -0.44
CA VAL A 105 3.55 12.50 0.00
C VAL A 105 4.27 11.77 -1.13
N SER A 106 3.59 11.58 -2.27
CA SER A 106 4.03 10.64 -3.29
C SER A 106 5.42 10.92 -3.87
N ASN A 107 6.09 9.88 -4.35
CA ASN A 107 7.47 9.96 -4.83
C ASN A 107 8.44 10.56 -3.80
N ASN A 108 8.22 10.26 -2.52
CA ASN A 108 8.96 10.80 -1.39
C ASN A 108 8.96 12.33 -1.31
N ALA A 109 7.92 13.00 -1.80
CA ALA A 109 7.89 14.47 -1.93
C ALA A 109 8.06 15.22 -0.59
N ARG A 110 7.74 14.58 0.53
CA ARG A 110 7.84 15.18 1.87
C ARG A 110 8.87 14.49 2.78
N PHE A 111 9.06 13.18 2.60
CA PHE A 111 9.96 12.31 3.36
C PHE A 111 10.09 10.98 2.62
N ASP A 112 11.08 10.15 2.99
CA ASP A 112 11.14 8.77 2.54
C ASP A 112 9.91 8.01 3.05
N GLN A 113 8.96 7.71 2.17
CA GLN A 113 7.70 7.08 2.53
C GLN A 113 7.91 5.62 2.93
N ALA A 114 7.03 5.09 3.78
CA ALA A 114 6.94 3.66 4.05
C ALA A 114 6.19 2.89 2.92
N THR A 115 6.63 3.04 1.67
CA THR A 115 6.08 2.34 0.50
C THR A 115 6.61 0.90 0.38
N GLN A 116 5.96 0.08 -0.45
CA GLN A 116 6.39 -1.29 -0.72
C GLN A 116 7.88 -1.40 -1.08
N LEU A 117 8.37 -0.52 -1.97
CA LEU A 117 9.77 -0.51 -2.38
C LEU A 117 10.69 -0.04 -1.24
N ASN A 118 10.33 1.06 -0.56
CA ASN A 118 11.17 1.63 0.49
C ASN A 118 11.25 0.73 1.73
N MET A 119 10.23 -0.08 2.01
CA MET A 119 10.22 -1.01 3.15
C MET A 119 10.98 -2.32 2.90
N ALA A 120 11.49 -2.56 1.69
CA ALA A 120 12.34 -3.71 1.43
C ALA A 120 13.54 -3.74 2.40
N GLY A 121 13.77 -4.90 3.03
CA GLY A 121 14.86 -5.11 4.00
C GLY A 121 14.62 -4.55 5.41
N THR A 122 13.46 -3.95 5.70
CA THR A 122 13.15 -3.37 7.03
C THR A 122 12.48 -4.35 7.99
N GLU A 123 12.12 -5.56 7.53
CA GLU A 123 11.29 -6.54 8.24
C GLU A 123 9.84 -6.08 8.52
N ILE A 124 9.40 -4.95 7.97
CA ILE A 124 8.00 -4.51 7.99
C ILE A 124 7.32 -5.00 6.71
N GLY A 125 6.26 -5.79 6.87
CA GLY A 125 5.50 -6.36 5.75
C GLY A 125 4.70 -5.32 4.97
N THR A 126 4.41 -5.59 3.70
CA THR A 126 3.44 -4.83 2.91
C THR A 126 2.47 -5.76 2.19
N PHE A 127 1.24 -5.31 2.01
CA PHE A 127 0.31 -6.01 1.11
C PHE A 127 0.89 -6.01 -0.32
N SER A 128 0.89 -7.17 -0.98
CA SER A 128 1.22 -7.29 -2.40
C SER A 128 -0.05 -7.28 -3.24
N ASP A 129 -0.23 -6.21 -3.99
CA ASP A 129 -1.26 -6.03 -5.00
C ASP A 129 -0.98 -6.80 -6.30
N ARG A 130 0.28 -7.13 -6.58
CA ARG A 130 0.71 -7.88 -7.77
C ARG A 130 -0.05 -9.19 -7.92
N LEU A 131 0.07 -10.08 -6.93
CA LEU A 131 -0.61 -11.37 -6.95
C LEU A 131 -2.13 -11.21 -6.83
N ARG A 132 -2.59 -10.25 -6.01
CA ARG A 132 -4.02 -9.95 -5.84
C ARG A 132 -4.68 -9.71 -7.19
N ASP A 133 -4.13 -8.79 -7.98
CA ASP A 133 -4.71 -8.38 -9.26
C ASP A 133 -4.47 -9.44 -10.34
N ALA A 134 -3.32 -10.10 -10.35
CA ALA A 134 -3.06 -11.19 -11.29
C ALA A 134 -4.02 -12.39 -11.11
N VAL A 135 -4.38 -12.73 -9.86
CA VAL A 135 -5.35 -13.81 -9.58
C VAL A 135 -6.78 -13.36 -9.84
N ARG A 136 -7.18 -12.19 -9.31
CA ARG A 136 -8.58 -11.72 -9.40
C ARG A 136 -8.94 -11.24 -10.81
N GLY A 137 -7.99 -10.64 -11.50
CA GLY A 137 -8.20 -9.92 -12.75
C GLY A 137 -8.59 -8.47 -12.51
N GLY A 138 -8.09 -7.60 -13.36
CA GLY A 138 -8.41 -6.17 -13.35
C GLY A 138 -7.71 -5.40 -12.24
N SER A 139 -8.34 -4.32 -11.82
CA SER A 139 -7.83 -3.42 -10.79
C SER A 139 -8.93 -2.99 -9.82
N PRO A 140 -8.57 -2.48 -8.62
CA PRO A 140 -9.55 -1.85 -7.71
C PRO A 140 -10.28 -0.64 -8.29
N PHE A 141 -9.80 -0.08 -9.41
CA PHE A 141 -10.37 1.10 -10.07
C PHE A 141 -11.31 0.74 -11.22
N ASP A 142 -11.46 -0.54 -11.53
CA ASP A 142 -12.37 -1.02 -12.56
C ASP A 142 -13.83 -0.71 -12.16
N GLY A 143 -14.59 -0.15 -13.08
CA GLY A 143 -15.98 0.19 -12.84
C GLY A 143 -16.71 0.64 -14.10
N GLY A 144 -18.04 0.65 -14.01
CA GLY A 144 -18.91 1.21 -15.05
C GLY A 144 -18.76 0.55 -16.42
N VAL A 145 -18.70 1.41 -17.44
CA VAL A 145 -18.52 1.08 -18.84
C VAL A 145 -17.32 1.90 -19.35
N ASP A 146 -16.38 1.27 -20.05
CA ASP A 146 -15.23 1.96 -20.63
C ASP A 146 -15.59 2.75 -21.90
N SER A 147 -14.60 3.43 -22.50
CA SER A 147 -14.79 4.21 -23.73
C SER A 147 -15.16 3.38 -24.96
N GLU A 148 -15.00 2.05 -24.91
CA GLU A 148 -15.40 1.12 -25.96
C GLU A 148 -16.78 0.49 -25.72
N GLY A 149 -17.48 0.89 -24.64
CA GLY A 149 -18.78 0.32 -24.30
C GLY A 149 -18.71 -1.01 -23.53
N LYS A 150 -17.54 -1.40 -23.01
CA LYS A 150 -17.34 -2.68 -22.31
C LYS A 150 -17.37 -2.52 -20.81
N HIS A 151 -17.57 -3.61 -20.09
CA HIS A 151 -17.59 -3.66 -18.64
C HIS A 151 -16.26 -4.19 -18.09
N PRO A 152 -15.32 -3.34 -17.61
CA PRO A 152 -13.99 -3.78 -17.15
C PRO A 152 -14.04 -4.86 -16.08
N LEU A 153 -15.02 -4.77 -15.18
CA LEU A 153 -15.28 -5.77 -14.12
C LEU A 153 -15.56 -7.19 -14.65
N ARG A 154 -16.04 -7.31 -15.89
CA ARG A 154 -16.30 -8.59 -16.56
C ARG A 154 -15.20 -8.93 -17.55
N PHE A 155 -14.72 -7.92 -18.27
CA PHE A 155 -13.69 -8.02 -19.28
C PHE A 155 -12.34 -8.49 -18.72
N ASN A 156 -11.91 -7.93 -17.58
CA ASN A 156 -10.60 -8.16 -16.99
C ASN A 156 -10.54 -9.44 -16.15
N GLN A 157 -10.60 -10.61 -16.80
CA GLN A 157 -10.38 -11.89 -16.12
C GLN A 157 -8.92 -12.09 -15.69
N GLY A 158 -8.73 -12.62 -14.48
CA GLY A 158 -7.43 -13.01 -13.92
C GLY A 158 -7.26 -14.51 -13.89
N PHE A 159 -6.11 -14.96 -13.36
CA PHE A 159 -5.77 -16.38 -13.32
C PHE A 159 -6.85 -17.25 -12.66
N GLY A 160 -7.48 -16.77 -11.59
CA GLY A 160 -8.48 -17.52 -10.83
C GLY A 160 -9.85 -17.67 -11.52
N ASN A 161 -10.13 -16.90 -12.57
CA ASN A 161 -11.43 -16.90 -13.25
C ASN A 161 -11.34 -16.96 -14.79
N ALA A 162 -10.14 -17.17 -15.35
CA ALA A 162 -9.89 -17.29 -16.79
C ALA A 162 -9.93 -18.75 -17.32
N ALA A 163 -10.36 -19.73 -16.52
CA ALA A 163 -10.49 -21.13 -16.97
C ALA A 163 -11.48 -21.29 -18.13
N TYR A 164 -12.50 -20.42 -18.18
CA TYR A 164 -13.41 -20.27 -19.31
C TYR A 164 -13.43 -18.80 -19.71
N ALA A 165 -13.16 -18.53 -20.99
CA ALA A 165 -13.40 -17.21 -21.56
C ALA A 165 -14.90 -16.88 -21.44
N ASN A 166 -15.21 -15.71 -20.91
CA ASN A 166 -16.56 -15.16 -20.97
C ASN A 166 -16.80 -14.50 -22.34
N GLU A 167 -18.02 -13.99 -22.54
CA GLU A 167 -18.45 -13.40 -23.80
C GLU A 167 -17.72 -12.09 -24.17
N GLU A 168 -17.10 -11.43 -23.19
CA GLU A 168 -16.32 -10.20 -23.38
C GLU A 168 -14.82 -10.49 -23.52
N THR A 169 -14.36 -11.71 -23.25
CA THR A 169 -12.94 -12.06 -23.24
C THR A 169 -12.33 -11.88 -24.63
N LYS A 170 -11.41 -10.92 -24.75
CA LYS A 170 -10.58 -10.79 -25.94
C LYS A 170 -9.57 -11.94 -26.05
N VAL A 171 -9.49 -12.52 -27.25
CA VAL A 171 -8.55 -13.60 -27.60
C VAL A 171 -7.45 -13.14 -28.56
N ASP A 172 -7.32 -11.84 -28.79
CA ASP A 172 -6.16 -11.29 -29.48
C ASP A 172 -4.86 -11.55 -28.71
N ALA A 173 -3.74 -11.43 -29.42
CA ALA A 173 -2.42 -11.75 -28.90
C ALA A 173 -2.05 -10.91 -27.67
N GLU A 174 -2.44 -9.64 -27.62
CA GLU A 174 -2.15 -8.75 -26.50
C GLU A 174 -2.87 -9.22 -25.23
N SER A 175 -4.16 -9.54 -25.35
CA SER A 175 -4.97 -10.04 -24.24
C SER A 175 -4.51 -11.41 -23.75
N VAL A 176 -4.07 -12.29 -24.65
CA VAL A 176 -3.47 -13.58 -24.29
C VAL A 176 -2.15 -13.36 -23.55
N ASN A 177 -1.28 -12.49 -24.07
CA ASN A 177 0.01 -12.16 -23.45
C ASN A 177 -0.17 -11.53 -22.06
N GLY A 178 -1.18 -10.67 -21.86
CA GLY A 178 -1.51 -10.12 -20.54
C GLY A 178 -1.91 -11.19 -19.53
N ARG A 179 -2.71 -12.18 -19.94
CA ARG A 179 -3.06 -13.33 -19.07
C ARG A 179 -1.87 -14.23 -18.76
N LEU A 180 -0.96 -14.41 -19.72
CA LEU A 180 0.28 -15.15 -19.51
C LEU A 180 1.23 -14.40 -18.57
N HIS A 181 1.34 -13.08 -18.71
CA HIS A 181 2.06 -12.20 -17.79
C HIS A 181 1.50 -12.27 -16.37
N ASN A 182 0.16 -12.32 -16.21
CA ASN A 182 -0.44 -12.55 -14.89
C ASN A 182 0.01 -13.89 -14.27
N GLN A 183 0.30 -14.92 -15.06
CA GLN A 183 0.87 -16.16 -14.51
C GLN A 183 2.29 -15.97 -13.98
N ASP A 184 3.09 -15.08 -14.57
CA ASP A 184 4.42 -14.71 -14.03
C ASP A 184 4.27 -14.02 -12.67
N LEU A 185 3.35 -13.05 -12.57
CA LEU A 185 3.04 -12.35 -11.31
C LEU A 185 2.51 -13.31 -10.23
N VAL A 186 1.67 -14.28 -10.59
CA VAL A 186 1.20 -15.33 -9.66
C VAL A 186 2.37 -16.18 -9.17
N ARG A 187 3.22 -16.67 -10.08
CA ARG A 187 4.40 -17.48 -9.73
C ARG A 187 5.37 -16.71 -8.83
N LEU A 188 5.63 -15.44 -9.16
CA LEU A 188 6.47 -14.56 -8.36
C LEU A 188 5.87 -14.33 -6.96
N GLY A 189 4.57 -14.05 -6.87
CA GLY A 189 3.90 -13.86 -5.58
C GLY A 189 3.87 -15.13 -4.72
N MET A 190 3.71 -16.31 -5.33
CA MET A 190 3.83 -17.61 -4.63
C MET A 190 5.24 -17.86 -4.09
N ALA A 191 6.27 -17.28 -4.71
CA ALA A 191 7.65 -17.31 -4.25
C ALA A 191 8.00 -16.18 -3.27
N GLY A 192 7.00 -15.49 -2.70
CA GLY A 192 7.20 -14.42 -1.72
C GLY A 192 7.41 -13.03 -2.33
N ASN A 193 7.15 -12.85 -3.63
CA ASN A 193 7.28 -11.59 -4.34
C ASN A 193 8.66 -10.93 -4.21
N LEU A 194 9.71 -11.76 -4.18
CA LEU A 194 11.09 -11.33 -3.89
C LEU A 194 11.75 -10.69 -5.11
N ALA A 195 12.41 -9.55 -4.91
CA ALA A 195 13.05 -8.78 -5.98
C ALA A 195 14.12 -9.56 -6.77
N ASP A 196 14.86 -10.43 -6.09
CA ASP A 196 15.96 -11.20 -6.68
C ASP A 196 15.61 -12.68 -6.92
N PHE A 197 14.35 -13.08 -6.77
CA PHE A 197 13.91 -14.42 -7.17
C PHE A 197 14.03 -14.57 -8.69
N VAL A 198 14.56 -15.71 -9.14
CA VAL A 198 14.76 -15.99 -10.57
C VAL A 198 13.61 -16.86 -11.06
N LEU A 199 12.95 -16.43 -12.15
CA LEU A 199 11.93 -17.20 -12.85
C LEU A 199 12.13 -17.12 -14.37
N LEU A 200 11.56 -18.08 -15.08
CA LEU A 200 11.31 -17.95 -16.52
C LEU A 200 9.99 -17.21 -16.69
N ASP A 201 9.99 -16.12 -17.47
CA ASP A 201 8.76 -15.44 -17.84
C ASP A 201 7.96 -16.27 -18.87
N TYR A 202 6.77 -15.79 -19.25
CA TYR A 202 5.94 -16.51 -20.21
C TYR A 202 6.54 -16.62 -21.62
N LYS A 203 7.57 -15.84 -21.94
CA LYS A 203 8.32 -15.91 -23.21
C LYS A 203 9.47 -16.91 -23.13
N GLY A 204 9.76 -17.43 -21.94
CA GLY A 204 10.90 -18.30 -21.67
C GLY A 204 12.20 -17.56 -21.36
N ASP A 205 12.14 -16.24 -21.15
CA ASP A 205 13.31 -15.44 -20.78
C ASP A 205 13.54 -15.53 -19.27
N THR A 206 14.80 -15.64 -18.85
CA THR A 206 15.17 -15.57 -17.42
C THR A 206 15.02 -14.14 -16.91
N LYS A 207 14.21 -13.96 -15.86
CA LYS A 207 13.97 -12.67 -15.18
C LYS A 207 14.24 -12.77 -13.68
N LEU A 208 14.69 -11.66 -13.12
CA LEU A 208 14.59 -11.41 -11.67
C LEU A 208 13.18 -10.90 -11.35
N GLY A 209 12.67 -11.15 -10.15
CA GLY A 209 11.34 -10.70 -9.72
C GLY A 209 11.10 -9.21 -9.92
N LYS A 210 12.09 -8.36 -9.63
CA LYS A 210 12.03 -6.90 -9.87
C LYS A 210 11.95 -6.47 -11.33
N ASN A 211 12.20 -7.40 -12.26
CA ASN A 211 12.13 -7.15 -13.71
C ASN A 211 10.84 -7.71 -14.33
N VAL A 212 9.93 -8.24 -13.52
CA VAL A 212 8.57 -8.60 -13.94
C VAL A 212 7.68 -7.38 -13.70
N ASP A 213 7.30 -6.71 -14.78
CA ASP A 213 6.51 -5.48 -14.73
C ASP A 213 5.17 -5.66 -13.99
N TYR A 214 4.78 -4.64 -13.23
CA TYR A 214 3.41 -4.52 -12.76
C TYR A 214 2.94 -3.07 -12.91
N ASN A 215 2.13 -2.81 -13.94
CA ASN A 215 1.55 -1.50 -14.23
C ASN A 215 2.60 -0.37 -14.33
N GLY A 216 3.80 -0.68 -14.85
CA GLY A 216 4.90 0.27 -15.00
C GLY A 216 5.81 0.45 -13.78
N ALA A 217 5.62 -0.37 -12.73
CA ALA A 217 6.44 -0.40 -11.51
C ALA A 217 7.41 -1.59 -11.46
#